data_AF-A0A139BPJ6-F1
#
_entry.id   AF-A0A139BPJ6-F1
#
_cell.length_a   1.000
_cell.length_b   1.000
_cell.length_c   1.000
_cell.angle_alpha   90.00
_cell.angle_beta   90.00
_cell.angle_gamma   90.00
#
_symmetry.space_group_name_H-M   'P 1'
#
loop_
_entity.id
_entity.type
_entity.pdbx_description
1 polymer ?
#
loop_
_entity_poly.entity_id
_entity_poly.type
_entity_poly.pdbx_seq_one_letter_code
_entity_poly.pdbx_strand_id
1 'polypeptide(L)'
;RRKIVFRDYLLKYAVKHPEVNFYLFFPPYSRLSFAIEKQSDPQAFEVYLETLRFVVRESGKYGNVKIFGFESESFLDDIANYKDTFHYHQRINSEMLHWMKNGDHQLTASNLDGYIKEITNRAANYPVKNIGIQIDAYLRQVPEGAKTVP
;
A
#
# COMPACT_ATOMS: atom_id res chain seq x y z
N ARG A 1 16.81 -6.08 7.40
CA ARG A 1 16.62 -4.74 8.01
C ARG A 1 15.17 -4.45 8.41
N ARG A 2 14.17 -4.46 7.51
CA ARG A 2 12.75 -4.14 7.81
C ARG A 2 12.15 -4.96 8.98
N LYS A 3 12.40 -6.27 9.01
CA LYS A 3 11.95 -7.17 10.10
C LYS A 3 12.48 -6.76 11.48
N ILE A 4 13.77 -6.41 11.55
CA ILE A 4 14.44 -5.93 12.77
C ILE A 4 13.84 -4.59 13.21
N VAL A 5 13.66 -3.65 12.26
CA VAL A 5 13.07 -2.34 12.56
C VAL A 5 11.67 -2.50 13.14
N PHE A 6 10.82 -3.30 12.51
CA PHE A 6 9.48 -3.56 13.00
C PHE A 6 9.49 -4.14 14.43
N ARG A 7 10.24 -5.22 14.65
CA ARG A 7 10.28 -5.89 15.96
C ARG A 7 10.85 -4.99 17.06
N ASP A 8 12.03 -4.41 16.81
CA ASP A 8 12.84 -3.77 17.84
C ASP A 8 12.50 -2.29 18.06
N TYR A 9 11.67 -1.69 17.18
CA TYR A 9 11.30 -0.27 17.29
C TYR A 9 9.80 0.00 17.24
N LEU A 10 8.97 -0.91 16.76
CA LEU A 10 7.51 -0.75 16.77
C LEU A 10 6.86 -1.76 17.71
N LEU A 11 6.98 -3.06 17.40
CA LEU A 11 6.29 -4.12 18.12
C LEU A 11 6.68 -4.16 19.60
N LYS A 12 7.94 -3.87 19.95
CA LYS A 12 8.40 -3.84 21.35
C LYS A 12 7.55 -2.98 22.28
N TYR A 13 6.93 -1.91 21.79
CA TYR A 13 6.10 -1.04 22.62
C TYR A 13 4.74 -1.67 22.86
N ALA A 14 4.15 -2.30 21.85
CA ALA A 14 2.91 -3.04 22.02
C ALA A 14 3.05 -4.21 23.00
N VAL A 15 4.20 -4.90 22.99
CA VAL A 15 4.49 -5.98 23.95
C VAL A 15 4.63 -5.44 25.38
N LYS A 16 5.23 -4.25 25.55
CA LYS A 16 5.42 -3.62 26.87
C LYS A 16 4.14 -3.00 27.45
N HIS A 17 3.16 -2.71 26.60
CA HIS A 17 1.94 -2.00 26.95
C HIS A 17 0.69 -2.80 26.53
N PRO A 18 0.43 -3.98 27.15
CA PRO A 18 -0.73 -4.80 26.83
C PRO A 18 -2.08 -4.10 27.09
N GLU A 19 -2.09 -3.05 27.92
CA GLU A 19 -3.24 -2.20 28.23
C GLU A 19 -3.64 -1.25 27.09
N VAL A 20 -2.74 -1.02 26.12
CA VAL A 20 -2.98 -0.12 24.99
C VAL A 20 -3.30 -0.94 23.74
N ASN A 21 -4.37 -0.57 23.03
CA ASN A 21 -4.70 -1.13 21.73
C ASN A 21 -3.93 -0.40 20.63
N PHE A 22 -3.02 -1.11 19.95
CA PHE A 22 -2.23 -0.59 18.84
C PHE A 22 -2.88 -0.94 17.50
N TYR A 23 -3.14 0.08 16.70
CA TYR A 23 -3.62 -0.04 15.33
C TYR A 23 -2.46 0.32 14.40
N LEU A 24 -2.01 -0.65 13.61
CA LEU A 24 -0.98 -0.45 12.60
C LEU A 24 -1.60 -0.74 11.24
N PHE A 25 -1.19 0.00 10.22
CA PHE A 25 -1.72 -0.19 8.88
C PHE A 25 -0.66 -0.05 7.80
N PHE A 26 -0.88 -0.74 6.69
CA PHE A 26 -0.16 -0.52 5.44
C PHE A 26 -0.85 0.62 4.68
N PRO A 27 -0.15 1.70 4.33
CA PRO A 27 -0.77 2.85 3.68
C PRO A 27 -1.22 2.50 2.25
N PRO A 28 -2.38 3.02 1.80
CA PRO A 28 -2.90 2.81 0.45
C PRO A 28 -2.16 3.70 -0.56
N TYR A 29 -0.90 3.38 -0.87
CA TYR A 29 -0.20 4.01 -1.99
C TYR A 29 -0.94 3.75 -3.30
N SER A 30 -0.75 4.61 -4.30
CA SER A 30 -1.41 4.44 -5.60
C SER A 30 -1.13 3.06 -6.19
N ARG A 31 -2.10 2.52 -6.94
CA ARG A 31 -1.91 1.27 -7.69
C ARG A 31 -0.73 1.38 -8.64
N LEU A 32 -0.53 2.57 -9.22
CA LEU A 32 0.62 2.89 -10.05
C LEU A 32 1.95 2.62 -9.33
N SER A 33 2.10 3.01 -8.06
CA SER A 33 3.33 2.75 -7.28
C SER A 33 3.62 1.25 -7.18
N PHE A 34 2.62 0.47 -6.74
CA PHE A 34 2.77 -0.98 -6.61
C PHE A 34 2.99 -1.67 -7.96
N ALA A 35 2.36 -1.16 -9.02
CA ALA A 35 2.49 -1.69 -10.36
C ALA A 35 3.89 -1.44 -10.94
N ILE A 36 4.44 -0.23 -10.78
CA ILE A 36 5.81 0.07 -11.18
C ILE A 36 6.78 -0.89 -10.47
N GLU A 37 6.65 -1.05 -9.15
CA GLU A 37 7.48 -1.98 -8.39
C GLU A 37 7.28 -3.42 -8.90
N LYS A 38 6.04 -3.92 -8.99
CA LYS A 38 5.76 -5.29 -9.44
C LYS A 38 6.26 -5.59 -10.86
N GLN A 39 6.16 -4.63 -11.78
CA GLN A 39 6.44 -4.84 -13.20
C GLN A 39 7.89 -4.51 -13.58
N SER A 40 8.56 -3.61 -12.85
CA SER A 40 9.94 -3.18 -13.14
C SER A 40 10.98 -3.71 -12.14
N ASP A 41 10.60 -3.92 -10.89
CA ASP A 41 11.46 -4.53 -9.85
C ASP A 41 10.66 -5.59 -9.03
N PRO A 42 10.41 -6.78 -9.63
CA PRO A 42 9.62 -7.81 -8.96
C PRO A 42 10.21 -8.27 -7.62
N GLN A 43 11.51 -8.12 -7.42
CA GLN A 43 12.18 -8.49 -6.16
C GLN A 43 11.83 -7.50 -5.05
N ALA A 44 11.82 -6.20 -5.33
CA ALA A 44 11.37 -5.20 -4.35
C ALA A 44 9.92 -5.46 -3.92
N PHE A 45 9.03 -5.76 -4.87
CA PHE A 45 7.63 -6.09 -4.57
C PHE A 45 7.52 -7.35 -3.71
N GLU A 46 8.31 -8.39 -3.97
CA GLU A 46 8.33 -9.58 -3.12
C GLU A 46 8.84 -9.27 -1.70
N VAL A 47 9.84 -8.39 -1.56
CA VAL A 47 10.30 -7.92 -0.24
C VAL A 47 9.20 -7.16 0.51
N TYR A 48 8.34 -6.41 -0.19
CA TYR A 48 7.14 -5.81 0.40
C TYR A 48 6.18 -6.89 0.91
N LEU A 49 5.82 -7.88 0.08
CA LEU A 49 4.94 -8.98 0.49
C LEU A 49 5.49 -9.76 1.69
N GLU A 50 6.79 -10.07 1.69
CA GLU A 50 7.45 -10.74 2.81
C GLU A 50 7.47 -9.90 4.10
N THR A 51 7.53 -8.57 3.96
CA THR A 51 7.39 -7.65 5.10
C THR A 51 5.97 -7.71 5.65
N LEU A 52 4.96 -7.65 4.77
CA LEU A 52 3.56 -7.74 5.14
C LEU A 52 3.24 -9.07 5.84
N ARG A 53 3.73 -10.18 5.28
CA ARG A 53 3.66 -11.52 5.88
C ARG A 53 4.26 -11.59 7.27
N PHE A 54 5.46 -11.03 7.43
CA PHE A 54 6.15 -11.00 8.72
C PHE A 54 5.39 -10.17 9.75
N VAL A 55 4.97 -8.95 9.39
CA VAL A 55 4.26 -8.04 10.31
C VAL A 55 2.95 -8.66 10.80
N VAL A 56 2.13 -9.21 9.90
CA VAL A 56 0.84 -9.81 10.29
C VAL A 56 1.05 -11.03 11.20
N ARG A 57 1.99 -11.93 10.86
CA ARG A 57 2.27 -13.12 11.69
C ARG A 57 2.84 -12.78 13.06
N GLU A 58 3.80 -11.86 13.12
CA GLU A 58 4.43 -11.49 14.40
C GLU A 58 3.46 -10.73 15.30
N SER A 59 2.64 -9.84 14.73
CA SER A 59 1.65 -9.07 15.49
C SER A 59 0.50 -9.94 16.00
N GLY A 60 0.11 -10.97 15.23
CA GLY A 60 -0.96 -11.90 15.61
C GLY A 60 -0.71 -12.71 16.88
N LYS A 61 0.52 -12.66 17.43
CA LYS A 61 0.86 -13.25 18.74
C LYS A 61 0.36 -12.41 19.92
N TYR A 62 -0.09 -11.17 19.68
CA TYR A 62 -0.46 -10.20 20.70
C TYR A 62 -1.88 -9.69 20.46
N GLY A 63 -2.78 -9.94 21.41
CA GLY A 63 -4.20 -9.56 21.29
C GLY A 63 -4.46 -8.05 21.24
N ASN A 64 -3.49 -7.23 21.66
CA ASN A 64 -3.57 -5.77 21.66
C ASN A 64 -3.01 -5.12 20.39
N VAL A 65 -2.61 -5.89 19.38
CA VAL A 65 -2.11 -5.37 18.09
C VAL A 65 -3.03 -5.78 16.96
N LYS A 66 -3.56 -4.78 16.24
CA LYS A 66 -4.38 -4.98 15.05
C LYS A 66 -3.66 -4.42 13.82
N ILE A 67 -3.59 -5.22 12.77
CA ILE A 67 -2.96 -4.86 11.50
C ILE A 67 -4.05 -4.66 10.45
N PHE A 68 -3.96 -3.60 9.67
CA PHE A 68 -4.90 -3.27 8.60
C PHE A 68 -4.16 -3.10 7.26
N GLY A 69 -4.83 -3.45 6.17
CA GLY A 69 -4.32 -3.25 4.82
C GLY A 69 -5.43 -2.79 3.89
N PHE A 70 -5.15 -1.76 3.11
CA PHE A 70 -6.13 -1.08 2.25
C PHE A 70 -5.78 -1.23 0.76
N GLU A 71 -4.74 -1.99 0.43
CA GLU A 71 -4.22 -2.08 -0.93
C GLU A 71 -5.12 -2.89 -1.87
N SER A 72 -6.21 -3.50 -1.38
CA SER A 72 -7.28 -4.08 -2.20
C SER A 72 -8.28 -3.03 -2.72
N GLU A 73 -8.28 -1.83 -2.16
CA GLU A 73 -9.28 -0.82 -2.48
C GLU A 73 -9.19 -0.32 -3.93
N SER A 74 -10.36 0.00 -4.49
CA SER A 74 -10.48 0.46 -5.87
C SER A 74 -10.00 1.91 -6.07
N PHE A 75 -10.07 2.75 -5.04
CA PHE A 75 -9.64 4.15 -5.15
C PHE A 75 -8.14 4.30 -5.44
N LEU A 76 -7.33 3.26 -5.15
CA LEU A 76 -5.90 3.23 -5.48
C LEU A 76 -5.65 3.36 -6.99
N ASP A 77 -6.60 2.94 -7.81
CA ASP A 77 -6.46 2.91 -9.27
C ASP A 77 -6.63 4.31 -9.89
N ASP A 78 -7.23 5.23 -9.15
CA ASP A 78 -7.50 6.62 -9.56
C ASP A 78 -6.42 7.58 -9.04
N ILE A 79 -5.53 7.99 -9.95
CA ILE A 79 -4.43 8.90 -9.65
C ILE A 79 -4.88 10.30 -9.21
N ALA A 80 -6.13 10.71 -9.46
CA ALA A 80 -6.65 12.00 -8.98
C ALA A 80 -6.79 12.04 -7.45
N ASN A 81 -6.78 10.88 -6.80
CA ASN A 81 -6.76 10.77 -5.34
C ASN A 81 -5.39 11.05 -4.74
N TYR A 82 -4.37 11.34 -5.54
CA TYR A 82 -2.97 11.35 -5.13
C TYR A 82 -2.26 12.63 -5.58
N LYS A 83 -1.48 13.23 -4.67
CA LYS A 83 -0.57 14.33 -5.01
C LYS A 83 0.67 13.83 -5.77
N ASP A 84 1.14 12.66 -5.36
CA ASP A 84 2.19 11.86 -6.00
C ASP A 84 1.88 10.38 -5.73
N THR A 85 2.70 9.45 -6.22
CA THR A 85 2.39 8.01 -6.13
C THR A 85 2.22 7.45 -4.71
N PHE A 86 2.59 8.20 -3.66
CA PHE A 86 2.53 7.79 -2.26
C PHE A 86 1.53 8.58 -1.41
N HIS A 87 1.27 9.85 -1.72
CA HIS A 87 0.48 10.74 -0.86
C HIS A 87 -0.97 10.88 -1.33
N TYR A 88 -1.87 10.13 -0.71
CA TYR A 88 -3.32 10.16 -0.97
C TYR A 88 -4.03 11.37 -0.33
N HIS A 89 -5.19 11.72 -0.88
CA HIS A 89 -6.03 12.81 -0.42
C HIS A 89 -6.50 12.59 1.03
N GLN A 90 -6.57 13.67 1.82
CA GLN A 90 -6.89 13.60 3.25
C GLN A 90 -8.19 12.87 3.59
N ARG A 91 -9.18 12.91 2.68
CA ARG A 91 -10.48 12.21 2.83
C ARG A 91 -10.33 10.71 3.08
N ILE A 92 -9.32 10.08 2.48
CA ILE A 92 -9.03 8.66 2.64
C ILE A 92 -8.58 8.34 4.08
N ASN A 93 -7.94 9.28 4.79
CA ASN A 93 -7.62 9.09 6.21
C ASN A 93 -8.89 8.91 7.05
N SER A 94 -9.93 9.70 6.78
CA SER A 94 -11.20 9.60 7.49
C SER A 94 -11.87 8.24 7.23
N GLU A 95 -11.87 7.76 5.99
CA GLU A 95 -12.40 6.44 5.64
C GLU A 95 -11.64 5.31 6.34
N MET A 96 -10.30 5.33 6.29
CA MET A 96 -9.47 4.35 7.00
C MET A 96 -9.74 4.33 8.51
N LEU A 97 -9.94 5.49 9.15
CA LEU A 97 -10.27 5.56 10.58
C LEU A 97 -11.64 4.92 10.87
N HIS A 98 -12.64 5.13 10.00
CA HIS A 98 -13.94 4.49 10.14
C HIS A 98 -13.85 2.97 9.97
N TRP A 99 -13.15 2.50 8.94
CA TRP A 99 -12.91 1.08 8.72
C TRP A 99 -12.16 0.42 9.88
N MET A 100 -11.05 1.01 10.32
CA MET A 100 -10.28 0.50 11.45
C MET A 100 -11.12 0.42 12.73
N LYS A 101 -11.94 1.44 13.01
CA LYS A 101 -12.86 1.44 14.16
C LYS A 101 -13.83 0.26 14.10
N ASN A 102 -14.34 -0.07 12.92
CA ASN A 102 -15.29 -1.16 12.72
C ASN A 102 -14.63 -2.54 12.62
N GLY A 103 -13.30 -2.61 12.49
CA GLY A 103 -12.57 -3.84 12.24
C GLY A 103 -12.55 -4.26 10.77
N ASP A 104 -13.03 -3.41 9.87
CA ASP A 104 -12.95 -3.61 8.43
C ASP A 104 -11.48 -3.60 7.99
N HIS A 105 -11.14 -4.37 6.96
CA HIS A 105 -9.78 -4.48 6.42
C HIS A 105 -8.70 -4.99 7.40
N GLN A 106 -9.09 -5.58 8.53
CA GLN A 106 -8.14 -6.20 9.45
C GLN A 106 -7.48 -7.42 8.80
N LEU A 107 -6.16 -7.45 8.78
CA LEU A 107 -5.36 -8.58 8.30
C LEU A 107 -5.05 -9.54 9.44
N THR A 108 -5.28 -10.82 9.19
CA THR A 108 -4.98 -11.93 10.09
C THR A 108 -4.33 -13.06 9.31
N ALA A 109 -3.75 -14.04 10.00
CA ALA A 109 -3.20 -15.22 9.34
C ALA A 109 -4.23 -15.96 8.46
N SER A 110 -5.53 -15.85 8.75
CA SER A 110 -6.58 -16.57 8.00
C SER A 110 -6.98 -15.91 6.69
N ASN A 111 -6.81 -14.59 6.53
CA ASN A 111 -7.19 -13.88 5.31
C ASN A 111 -6.00 -13.39 4.47
N LEU A 112 -4.78 -13.49 5.01
CA LEU A 112 -3.58 -12.88 4.44
C LEU A 112 -3.24 -13.36 3.04
N ASP A 113 -3.39 -14.65 2.76
CA ASP A 113 -3.02 -15.21 1.46
C ASP A 113 -3.99 -14.75 0.35
N GLY A 114 -5.28 -14.65 0.68
CA GLY A 114 -6.29 -14.08 -0.22
C GLY A 114 -5.99 -12.60 -0.53
N TYR A 115 -5.69 -11.82 0.51
CA TYR A 115 -5.30 -10.43 0.39
C TYR A 115 -4.06 -10.25 -0.49
N ILE A 116 -2.98 -10.99 -0.22
CA ILE A 116 -1.74 -10.91 -1.00
C ILE A 116 -1.97 -11.29 -2.47
N LYS A 117 -2.75 -12.33 -2.72
CA LYS A 117 -3.11 -12.74 -4.09
C LYS A 117 -3.85 -11.61 -4.81
N GLU A 118 -4.81 -10.98 -4.15
CA GLU A 118 -5.56 -9.87 -4.74
C GLU A 118 -4.66 -8.68 -5.09
N ILE A 119 -3.89 -8.16 -4.13
CA ILE A 119 -3.07 -6.95 -4.37
C ILE A 119 -1.98 -7.21 -5.42
N THR A 120 -1.44 -8.44 -5.45
CA THR A 120 -0.46 -8.88 -6.46
C THR A 120 -1.09 -8.89 -7.85
N ASN A 121 -2.28 -9.45 -7.99
CA ASN A 121 -2.99 -9.49 -9.26
C ASN A 121 -3.31 -8.08 -9.76
N ARG A 122 -3.79 -7.19 -8.88
CA ARG A 122 -4.09 -5.81 -9.26
C ARG A 122 -2.83 -5.06 -9.71
N ALA A 123 -1.71 -5.20 -8.98
CA ALA A 123 -0.45 -4.56 -9.36
C ALA A 123 0.12 -5.10 -10.70
N ALA A 124 0.03 -6.42 -10.91
CA ALA A 124 0.52 -7.05 -12.14
C ALA A 124 -0.28 -6.65 -13.38
N ASN A 125 -1.58 -6.37 -13.23
CA ASN A 125 -2.48 -6.06 -14.34
C ASN A 125 -2.73 -4.55 -14.57
N TYR A 126 -2.16 -3.68 -13.74
CA TYR A 126 -2.31 -2.23 -13.93
C TYR A 126 -1.57 -1.78 -15.22
N PRO A 127 -2.16 -0.93 -16.08
CA PRO A 127 -1.70 -0.73 -17.45
C PRO A 127 -0.54 0.28 -17.58
N VAL A 128 0.53 0.13 -16.79
CA VAL A 128 1.68 1.07 -16.72
C VAL A 128 2.27 1.35 -18.10
N LYS A 129 2.55 0.32 -18.89
CA LYS A 129 3.12 0.46 -20.24
C LYS A 129 2.18 1.22 -21.19
N ASN A 130 0.88 0.97 -21.12
CA ASN A 130 -0.10 1.64 -21.99
C ASN A 130 -0.20 3.12 -21.63
N ILE A 131 -0.17 3.46 -20.34
CA ILE A 131 -0.12 4.84 -19.87
C ILE A 131 1.14 5.53 -20.42
N GLY A 132 2.31 4.88 -20.33
CA GLY A 132 3.55 5.39 -20.90
C GLY A 132 3.46 5.67 -22.42
N ILE A 133 2.88 4.74 -23.19
CA ILE A 133 2.66 4.91 -24.63
C ILE A 133 1.74 6.11 -24.93
N GLN A 134 0.68 6.31 -24.15
CA GLN A 134 -0.24 7.43 -24.31
C GLN A 134 0.44 8.77 -24.01
N ILE A 135 1.26 8.83 -22.96
CA ILE A 135 2.06 10.00 -22.62
C ILE A 135 3.05 10.32 -23.74
N ASP A 136 3.79 9.32 -24.24
CA ASP A 136 4.71 9.49 -25.37
C ASP A 136 4.01 10.02 -26.63
N ALA A 137 2.82 9.51 -26.94
CA ALA A 137 2.02 9.96 -28.06
C ALA A 137 1.56 11.41 -27.89
N TYR A 138 1.09 11.79 -26.69
CA TYR A 138 0.73 13.16 -26.37
C TYR A 138 1.92 14.12 -26.54
N LEU A 139 3.08 13.78 -25.97
CA LEU A 139 4.27 14.63 -26.01
C LEU A 139 4.82 14.86 -27.42
N ARG A 140 4.60 13.92 -28.35
CA ARG A 140 4.96 14.08 -29.78
C ARG A 140 4.04 15.03 -30.54
N GLN A 141 2.81 15.24 -30.06
CA GLN A 141 1.83 16.12 -30.69
C GLN A 141 1.95 17.57 -30.20
N VAL A 142 2.60 17.80 -29.05
CA VAL A 142 2.78 19.14 -28.48
C VAL A 142 3.98 19.84 -29.16
N PRO A 143 3.79 21.01 -29.82
CA PRO A 143 4.88 21.80 -30.39
C PRO A 143 5.92 22.17 -29.32
N GLU A 144 7.21 22.19 -29.66
CA GLU A 144 8.30 22.43 -28.69
C GLU A 144 8.13 23.69 -27.84
N GLY A 145 7.53 24.76 -28.39
CA GLY A 145 7.28 26.02 -27.67
C GLY A 145 6.10 26.01 -26.68
N ALA A 146 5.29 24.94 -26.64
CA ALA A 146 4.16 24.77 -25.72
C ALA A 146 4.44 23.73 -24.61
N LYS A 147 5.65 23.16 -24.57
CA LYS A 147 6.06 22.13 -23.60
C LYS A 147 6.44 22.66 -22.21
N THR A 148 6.35 23.97 -21.98
CA THR A 148 6.49 24.55 -20.65
C THR A 148 5.14 24.54 -19.95
N VAL A 149 4.99 23.67 -18.96
CA VAL A 149 3.90 23.75 -17.99
C VAL A 149 4.27 24.84 -16.97
N PRO A 150 3.34 25.72 -16.54
CA PRO A 150 3.58 26.68 -15.45
C PRO A 150 3.95 26.01 -14.12
#